data_AF-A0A016WSB2-F1
#
_entry.id   AF-A0A016WSB2-F1
#
_cell.length_a   1.000
_cell.length_b   1.000
_cell.length_c   1.000
_cell.angle_alpha   90.00
_cell.angle_beta   90.00
_cell.angle_gamma   90.00
#
_symmetry.space_group_name_H-M   'P 1'
#
loop_
_entity.id
_entity.type
_entity.pdbx_description
1 polymer ?
#
loop_
_entity_poly.entity_id
_entity_poly.type
_entity_poly.pdbx_seq_one_letter_code
_entity_poly.pdbx_strand_id
1 'polypeptide(L)'
;MLALLNSKCGQPINLDYLHVVRDPLYVEFLPSYDISKSTCPNPTSILQQPNSCNMAPNLEGKQIYFNDTLRKVNTWFTDQLFAELNVMYEQMERYKNGDFNTTVEAKGLDIGLELKKVRGWPIFNEVTEHMNSKLECLKSGEAKCKWIKRLKYFVYSVHDSTVFTFLSLMGIERKVIVSGVFPEYSAAVLVELWLNHTDNQPYFKLMYHPDDKSAIHPVTKEIARCDGKKFCKLDVFRSIADKFKPPKPMHQWCETNPGEENSDGSNTATWSFCILVLAAASYLWPHF
;
A
#
# COMPACT_ATOMS: atom_id res chain seq x y z
N MET A 1 18.79 15.85 -4.44
CA MET A 1 17.95 15.90 -3.22
C MET A 1 18.79 16.14 -1.97
N LEU A 2 19.64 15.20 -1.49
CA LEU A 2 20.51 15.45 -0.31
C LEU A 2 21.43 16.67 -0.44
N ALA A 3 22.02 16.88 -1.62
CA ALA A 3 22.85 18.07 -1.88
C ALA A 3 22.03 19.39 -1.83
N LEU A 4 20.77 19.36 -2.29
CA LEU A 4 19.86 20.50 -2.24
C LEU A 4 19.44 20.78 -0.79
N LEU A 5 19.09 19.71 -0.06
CA LEU A 5 18.72 19.72 1.36
C LEU A 5 19.85 20.26 2.26
N ASN A 6 21.09 19.79 2.07
CA ASN A 6 22.25 20.27 2.83
C ASN A 6 22.57 21.74 2.50
N SER A 7 22.37 22.17 1.24
CA SER A 7 22.64 23.56 0.84
C SER A 7 21.61 24.58 1.37
N LYS A 8 20.37 24.14 1.65
CA LYS A 8 19.26 25.01 2.03
C LYS A 8 18.89 24.95 3.51
N CYS A 9 19.06 23.80 4.16
CA CYS A 9 18.65 23.58 5.55
C CYS A 9 19.80 23.67 6.56
N GLY A 10 21.04 23.92 6.12
CA GLY A 10 22.17 24.30 6.98
C GLY A 10 22.72 23.21 7.90
N GLN A 11 22.21 21.97 7.86
CA GLN A 11 22.76 20.84 8.60
C GLN A 11 22.85 19.58 7.72
N PRO A 12 23.93 18.78 7.86
CA PRO A 12 24.05 17.51 7.16
C PRO A 12 22.96 16.55 7.67
N ILE A 13 22.07 16.12 6.77
CA ILE A 13 21.08 15.09 7.09
C ILE A 13 21.82 13.76 7.30
N ASN A 14 21.92 13.35 8.57
CA ASN A 14 22.45 12.04 8.93
C ASN A 14 21.39 10.96 8.67
N LEU A 15 21.65 10.09 7.68
CA LEU A 15 20.76 8.99 7.31
C LEU A 15 20.65 7.91 8.40
N ASP A 16 21.57 7.88 9.38
CA ASP A 16 21.54 6.94 10.51
C ASP A 16 20.39 7.24 11.49
N TYR A 17 19.77 8.42 11.40
CA TYR A 17 18.63 8.85 12.22
C TYR A 17 17.29 8.79 11.48
N LEU A 18 17.23 8.13 10.31
CA LEU A 18 15.95 7.83 9.67
C LEU A 18 15.25 6.75 10.50
N HIS A 19 14.59 7.16 11.58
CA HIS A 19 13.72 6.28 12.33
C HIS A 19 12.67 5.71 11.37
N VAL A 20 12.71 4.40 11.17
CA VAL A 20 11.60 3.65 10.58
C VAL A 20 10.41 3.92 11.50
N VAL A 21 9.55 4.86 11.10
CA VAL A 21 8.27 5.07 11.74
C VAL A 21 7.51 3.76 11.53
N ARG A 22 7.45 2.94 12.59
CA ARG A 22 6.48 1.87 12.69
C ARG A 22 5.12 2.56 12.67
N ASP A 23 4.49 2.64 11.51
CA ASP A 23 3.06 2.86 11.42
C ASP A 23 2.41 1.61 12.01
N PRO A 24 1.81 1.68 13.21
CA PRO A 24 1.09 0.54 13.74
C PRO A 24 -0.22 0.50 12.96
N LEU A 25 -0.32 -0.35 11.94
CA LEU A 25 -1.60 -0.81 11.40
C LEU A 25 -2.28 -1.66 12.50
N TYR A 26 -2.75 -1.01 13.56
CA TYR A 26 -3.69 -1.58 14.53
C TYR A 26 -5.09 -1.15 14.13
N VAL A 27 -5.83 -2.10 13.56
CA VAL A 27 -7.29 -2.00 13.50
C VAL A 27 -7.81 -2.33 14.90
N GLU A 28 -7.99 -1.32 15.76
CA GLU A 28 -8.77 -1.49 16.98
C GLU A 28 -10.25 -1.55 16.62
N PHE A 29 -10.87 -2.70 16.88
CA PHE A 29 -12.32 -2.79 17.03
C PHE A 29 -12.69 -2.00 18.29
N LEU A 30 -13.17 -0.76 18.15
CA LEU A 30 -13.66 0.04 19.28
C LEU A 30 -15.08 -0.41 19.68
N PRO A 31 -15.31 -0.94 20.90
CA PRO A 31 -16.62 -0.86 21.53
C PRO A 31 -16.76 0.56 22.11
N SER A 32 -17.77 1.31 21.65
CA SER A 32 -18.31 2.57 22.20
C SER A 32 -17.44 3.31 23.24
N TYR A 33 -16.65 4.29 22.79
CA TYR A 33 -15.87 5.17 23.65
C TYR A 33 -16.75 6.32 24.20
N ASP A 34 -16.80 6.47 25.52
CA ASP A 34 -17.54 7.51 26.25
C ASP A 34 -16.72 8.82 26.31
N ILE A 35 -17.24 9.87 25.68
CA ILE A 35 -16.57 11.16 25.42
C ILE A 35 -16.50 12.04 26.68
N SER A 36 -17.10 11.61 27.80
CA SER A 36 -17.21 12.44 29.02
C SER A 36 -15.94 12.52 29.89
N LYS A 37 -14.84 11.85 29.53
CA LYS A 37 -13.66 11.70 30.42
C LYS A 37 -12.31 12.23 29.93
N SER A 38 -12.20 12.86 28.75
CA SER A 38 -10.93 13.44 28.31
C SER A 38 -10.81 14.92 28.70
N THR A 39 -10.07 15.21 29.77
CA THR A 39 -9.53 16.54 30.03
C THR A 39 -8.28 16.76 29.17
N CYS A 40 -8.38 17.62 28.16
CA CYS A 40 -7.21 18.05 27.37
C CYS A 40 -6.27 18.92 28.21
N PRO A 41 -4.95 18.65 28.24
CA PRO A 41 -3.98 19.60 28.77
C PRO A 41 -3.79 20.79 27.81
N ASN A 42 -3.45 21.95 28.38
CA ASN A 42 -3.31 23.26 27.74
C ASN A 42 -2.44 23.29 26.46
N PRO A 43 -2.66 24.28 25.55
CA PRO A 43 -2.12 24.28 24.18
C PRO A 43 -0.64 24.69 24.01
N THR A 44 0.12 24.89 25.09
CA THR A 44 1.37 25.67 25.03
C THR A 44 2.66 24.85 24.88
N SER A 45 2.61 23.53 24.68
CA SER A 45 3.82 22.69 24.60
C SER A 45 4.14 22.04 23.25
N ILE A 46 3.44 22.37 22.16
CA ILE A 46 3.72 21.81 20.81
C ILE A 46 4.77 22.64 20.06
N LEU A 47 5.93 22.84 20.69
CA LEU A 47 7.13 23.38 20.03
C LEU A 47 8.34 22.59 20.49
N GLN A 48 8.66 21.52 19.77
CA GLN A 48 10.01 21.05 19.43
C GLN A 48 9.95 19.59 18.96
N GLN A 49 9.72 19.38 17.66
CA GLN A 49 10.35 18.27 16.95
C GLN A 49 11.18 18.88 15.81
N PRO A 50 12.51 18.68 15.79
CA PRO A 50 13.42 19.34 14.85
C PRO A 50 13.45 18.69 13.45
N ASN A 51 12.40 17.95 13.07
CA ASN A 51 12.35 17.30 11.77
C ASN A 51 11.72 18.27 10.76
N SER A 52 12.57 19.03 10.08
CA SER A 52 12.22 20.08 9.11
C SER A 52 11.36 19.61 7.93
N CYS A 53 11.27 18.31 7.66
CA CYS A 53 10.41 17.76 6.60
C CYS A 53 8.92 17.68 6.94
N ASN A 54 8.53 17.76 8.22
CA ASN A 54 7.11 17.77 8.64
C ASN A 54 6.50 19.18 8.67
N MET A 55 7.19 20.18 8.11
CA MET A 55 6.71 21.57 8.09
C MET A 55 5.60 21.80 7.05
N ALA A 56 5.61 21.10 5.91
CA ALA A 56 4.69 21.40 4.80
C ALA A 56 3.19 21.31 5.19
N PRO A 57 2.69 20.23 5.82
CA PRO A 57 1.27 20.14 6.20
C PRO A 57 0.86 21.20 7.23
N ASN A 58 1.78 21.53 8.15
CA ASN A 58 1.55 22.55 9.18
C ASN A 58 1.56 23.97 8.62
N LEU A 59 2.37 24.23 7.59
CA LEU A 59 2.41 25.52 6.89
C LEU A 59 1.18 25.70 6.00
N GLU A 60 0.71 24.62 5.35
CA GLU A 60 -0.50 24.64 4.54
C GLU A 60 -1.74 25.00 5.37
N GLY A 61 -1.96 24.31 6.50
CA GLY A 61 -3.07 24.64 7.41
C GLY A 61 -2.98 26.09 7.92
N LYS A 62 -1.78 26.57 8.25
CA LYS A 62 -1.59 27.97 8.66
C LYS A 62 -1.80 28.97 7.52
N GLN A 63 -1.48 28.61 6.28
CA GLN A 63 -1.74 29.45 5.13
C GLN A 63 -3.25 29.56 4.85
N ILE A 64 -4.01 28.48 4.99
CA ILE A 64 -5.45 28.47 4.77
C ILE A 64 -6.18 29.32 5.83
N TYR A 65 -5.84 29.12 7.11
CA TYR A 65 -6.61 29.70 8.22
C TYR A 65 -5.98 30.93 8.88
N PHE A 66 -4.68 31.16 8.72
CA PHE A 66 -3.91 32.18 9.45
C PHE A 66 -2.84 32.88 8.59
N ASN A 67 -3.11 33.07 7.29
CA ASN A 67 -2.12 33.58 6.32
C ASN A 67 -1.42 34.88 6.76
N ASP A 68 -2.19 35.86 7.23
CA ASP A 68 -1.66 37.17 7.63
C ASP A 68 -0.69 37.05 8.80
N THR A 69 -1.05 36.25 9.81
CA THR A 69 -0.19 35.97 10.97
C THR A 69 1.04 35.18 10.56
N LEU A 70 0.88 34.16 9.71
CA LEU A 70 1.98 33.34 9.21
C LEU A 70 3.05 34.22 8.55
N ARG A 71 2.64 35.09 7.63
CA ARG A 71 3.56 35.99 6.89
C ARG A 71 4.15 37.09 7.77
N LYS A 72 3.37 37.61 8.72
CA LYS A 72 3.85 38.63 9.66
C LYS A 72 4.93 38.08 10.60
N VAL A 73 4.76 36.85 11.08
CA VAL A 73 5.69 36.22 12.03
C VAL A 73 6.88 35.57 11.31
N ASN A 74 6.68 35.06 10.09
CA ASN A 74 7.71 34.35 9.32
C ASN A 74 8.05 35.14 8.06
N THR A 75 8.92 36.12 8.20
CA THR A 75 9.37 36.96 7.07
C THR A 75 10.16 36.19 6.01
N TRP A 76 10.64 34.99 6.34
CA TRP A 76 11.28 34.05 5.41
C TRP A 76 10.26 33.22 4.60
N PHE A 77 8.99 33.16 5.02
CA PHE A 77 7.95 32.41 4.33
C PHE A 77 7.51 33.16 3.08
N THR A 78 7.68 32.53 1.93
CA THR A 78 7.25 33.04 0.62
C THR A 78 6.46 31.95 -0.11
N ASP A 79 5.58 32.35 -1.03
CA ASP A 79 4.83 31.40 -1.85
C ASP A 79 5.74 30.51 -2.70
N GLN A 80 6.87 31.06 -3.18
CA GLN A 80 7.88 30.29 -3.89
C GLN A 80 8.50 29.21 -3.01
N LEU A 81 8.93 29.56 -1.79
CA LEU A 81 9.51 28.60 -0.86
C LEU A 81 8.48 27.51 -0.49
N PHE A 82 7.22 27.90 -0.26
CA PHE A 82 6.16 26.95 0.04
C PHE A 82 5.91 25.98 -1.13
N ALA A 83 5.89 26.47 -2.36
CA ALA A 83 5.77 25.63 -3.54
C ALA A 83 6.95 24.65 -3.69
N GLU A 84 8.19 25.11 -3.45
CA GLU A 84 9.39 24.25 -3.46
C GLU A 84 9.31 23.17 -2.38
N LEU A 85 8.87 23.52 -1.16
CA LEU A 85 8.66 22.57 -0.07
C LEU A 85 7.60 21.53 -0.40
N ASN A 86 6.50 21.92 -1.05
CA ASN A 86 5.45 20.99 -1.44
C ASN A 86 5.95 19.98 -2.47
N VAL A 87 6.70 20.41 -3.49
CA VAL A 87 7.28 19.48 -4.48
C VAL A 87 8.17 18.43 -3.80
N MET A 88 9.00 18.86 -2.85
CA MET A 88 9.88 17.95 -2.11
C MET A 88 9.09 17.00 -1.19
N TYR A 89 8.09 17.54 -0.48
CA TYR A 89 7.20 16.76 0.37
C TYR A 89 6.47 15.69 -0.43
N GLU A 90 5.88 16.06 -1.56
CA GLU A 90 5.18 15.13 -2.45
C GLU A 90 6.09 14.00 -2.92
N GLN A 91 7.30 14.34 -3.38
CA GLN A 91 8.27 13.35 -3.82
C GLN A 91 8.66 12.39 -2.68
N MET A 92 8.91 12.92 -1.49
CA MET A 92 9.25 12.12 -0.30
C MET A 92 8.11 11.15 0.07
N GLU A 93 6.87 11.62 0.09
CA GLU A 93 5.71 10.80 0.45
C GLU A 93 5.45 9.69 -0.58
N ARG A 94 5.66 9.95 -1.87
CA ARG A 94 5.61 8.90 -2.91
C ARG A 94 6.68 7.82 -2.66
N TYR A 95 7.91 8.22 -2.35
CA TYR A 95 9.00 7.28 -2.07
C TYR A 95 8.74 6.44 -0.83
N LYS A 96 8.20 7.02 0.25
CA LYS A 96 7.79 6.28 1.46
C LYS A 96 6.79 5.16 1.17
N ASN A 97 5.99 5.31 0.10
CA ASN A 97 4.95 4.36 -0.28
C ASN A 97 5.34 3.49 -1.50
N GLY A 98 6.61 3.48 -1.90
CA GLY A 98 7.10 2.66 -3.00
C GLY A 98 6.65 3.13 -4.40
N ASP A 99 6.19 4.38 -4.53
CA ASP A 99 5.82 4.99 -5.80
C ASP A 99 7.04 5.72 -6.40
N PHE A 100 7.86 4.96 -7.12
CA PHE A 100 9.00 5.46 -7.88
C PHE A 100 8.68 5.51 -9.38
N ASN A 101 9.20 6.52 -10.08
CA ASN A 101 9.04 6.62 -11.54
C ASN A 101 9.82 5.52 -12.29
N THR A 102 10.87 5.00 -11.67
CA THR A 102 11.73 3.92 -12.19
C THR A 102 11.98 2.93 -11.07
N THR A 103 12.22 1.67 -11.40
CA THR A 103 12.64 0.66 -10.42
C THR A 103 13.90 1.13 -9.70
N VAL A 104 13.87 1.06 -8.37
CA VAL A 104 15.01 1.39 -7.50
C VAL A 104 15.46 0.10 -6.86
N GLU A 105 16.65 -0.35 -7.25
CA GLU A 105 17.25 -1.57 -6.71
C GLU A 105 18.30 -1.24 -5.66
N ALA A 106 18.28 -1.95 -4.54
CA ALA A 106 19.38 -1.93 -3.57
C ALA A 106 19.60 -3.34 -3.00
N LYS A 107 20.85 -3.81 -3.03
CA LYS A 107 21.22 -5.18 -2.59
C LYS A 107 20.38 -6.29 -3.26
N GLY A 108 20.07 -6.12 -4.55
CA GLY A 108 19.26 -7.06 -5.33
C GLY A 108 17.75 -7.04 -5.03
N LEU A 109 17.27 -6.02 -4.32
CA LEU A 109 15.85 -5.86 -3.97
C LEU A 109 15.25 -4.68 -4.71
N ASP A 110 14.08 -4.86 -5.31
CA ASP A 110 13.23 -3.76 -5.76
C ASP A 110 12.58 -3.10 -4.54
N ILE A 111 13.11 -1.93 -4.15
CA ILE A 111 12.66 -1.20 -2.96
C ILE A 111 11.19 -0.76 -3.07
N GLY A 112 10.74 -0.41 -4.27
CA GLY A 112 9.34 -0.05 -4.51
C GLY A 112 8.41 -1.23 -4.27
N LEU A 113 8.80 -2.41 -4.77
CA LEU A 113 8.07 -3.65 -4.54
C LEU A 113 8.02 -4.00 -3.04
N GLU A 114 9.16 -3.96 -2.34
CA GLU A 114 9.22 -4.33 -0.92
C GLU A 114 8.41 -3.40 -0.03
N LEU A 115 8.45 -2.07 -0.29
CA LEU A 115 7.62 -1.12 0.43
C LEU A 115 6.12 -1.38 0.23
N LYS A 116 5.70 -1.74 -0.99
CA LYS A 116 4.30 -2.08 -1.29
C LYS A 116 3.85 -3.36 -0.60
N LYS A 117 4.73 -4.38 -0.50
CA LYS A 117 4.46 -5.59 0.29
C LYS A 117 4.21 -5.25 1.76
N VAL A 118 5.03 -4.42 2.38
CA VAL A 118 4.91 -4.13 3.81
C VAL A 118 3.76 -3.17 4.12
N ARG A 119 3.62 -2.08 3.35
CA ARG A 119 2.65 -1.00 3.66
C ARG A 119 1.26 -1.24 3.10
N GLY A 120 1.16 -1.80 1.89
CA GLY A 120 -0.11 -1.90 1.16
C GLY A 120 -0.76 -3.28 1.22
N TRP A 121 0.03 -4.35 1.20
CA TRP A 121 -0.51 -5.71 1.09
C TRP A 121 -1.47 -6.10 2.23
N PRO A 122 -1.23 -5.78 3.53
CA PRO A 122 -2.10 -6.25 4.59
C PRO A 122 -3.59 -5.89 4.40
N ILE A 123 -3.89 -4.63 4.12
CA ILE A 123 -5.27 -4.17 3.89
C ILE A 123 -5.83 -4.71 2.56
N PHE A 124 -4.99 -4.83 1.54
CA PHE A 124 -5.40 -5.37 0.24
C PHE A 124 -5.77 -6.85 0.35
N ASN A 125 -4.98 -7.61 1.11
CA ASN A 125 -5.20 -9.02 1.37
C ASN A 125 -6.44 -9.24 2.25
N GLU A 126 -6.63 -8.43 3.29
CA GLU A 126 -7.84 -8.47 4.13
C GLU A 126 -9.13 -8.36 3.28
N VAL A 127 -9.18 -7.38 2.37
CA VAL A 127 -10.32 -7.20 1.45
C VAL A 127 -10.47 -8.40 0.50
N THR A 128 -9.34 -8.94 0.01
CA THR A 128 -9.32 -10.15 -0.85
C THR A 128 -9.91 -11.36 -0.12
N GLU A 129 -9.48 -11.60 1.12
CA GLU A 129 -9.91 -12.73 1.93
C GLU A 129 -11.38 -12.64 2.33
N HIS A 130 -11.88 -11.43 2.60
CA HIS A 130 -13.31 -11.21 2.82
C HIS A 130 -14.15 -11.53 1.58
N MET A 131 -13.69 -11.14 0.39
CA MET A 131 -14.38 -11.50 -0.85
C MET A 131 -14.35 -13.02 -1.10
N ASN A 132 -13.21 -13.67 -0.90
CA ASN A 132 -13.06 -15.12 -1.04
C ASN A 132 -13.95 -15.88 -0.06
N SER A 133 -13.85 -15.55 1.23
CA SER A 133 -14.67 -16.15 2.29
C SER A 133 -16.15 -15.97 2.03
N LYS A 134 -16.58 -14.80 1.52
CA LYS A 134 -17.98 -14.57 1.15
C LYS A 134 -18.43 -15.53 0.05
N LEU A 135 -17.66 -15.67 -1.03
CA LEU A 135 -18.00 -16.55 -2.16
C LEU A 135 -18.04 -18.02 -1.76
N GLU A 136 -17.08 -18.48 -0.96
CA GLU A 136 -17.03 -19.84 -0.44
C GLU A 136 -18.24 -20.12 0.46
N CYS A 137 -18.52 -19.22 1.40
CA CYS A 137 -19.63 -19.38 2.32
C CYS A 137 -21.00 -19.25 1.65
N LEU A 138 -21.13 -18.54 0.52
CA LEU A 138 -22.39 -18.53 -0.24
C LEU A 138 -22.75 -19.93 -0.77
N LYS A 139 -21.76 -20.80 -1.01
CA LYS A 139 -21.94 -22.18 -1.50
C LYS A 139 -22.04 -23.22 -0.38
N SER A 140 -21.48 -22.94 0.80
CA SER A 140 -21.44 -23.89 1.92
C SER A 140 -22.66 -23.80 2.84
N GLY A 141 -23.12 -24.93 3.39
CA GLY A 141 -24.17 -25.00 4.43
C GLY A 141 -23.66 -24.86 5.88
N GLU A 142 -22.35 -24.73 6.07
CA GLU A 142 -21.72 -24.82 7.39
C GLU A 142 -22.12 -23.69 8.36
N ALA A 143 -22.19 -24.03 9.65
CA ALA A 143 -22.53 -23.07 10.71
C ALA A 143 -21.58 -21.87 10.76
N LYS A 144 -20.28 -22.08 10.48
CA LYS A 144 -19.24 -21.03 10.43
C LYS A 144 -19.53 -19.95 9.39
N CYS A 145 -20.34 -20.25 8.37
CA CYS A 145 -20.69 -19.33 7.29
C CYS A 145 -21.92 -18.46 7.59
N LYS A 146 -22.65 -18.70 8.68
CA LYS A 146 -23.92 -18.02 8.99
C LYS A 146 -23.76 -16.50 9.15
N TRP A 147 -22.63 -16.04 9.69
CA TRP A 147 -22.37 -14.61 9.89
C TRP A 147 -22.06 -13.91 8.56
N ILE A 148 -21.10 -14.42 7.80
CA ILE A 148 -20.62 -13.76 6.57
C ILE A 148 -21.65 -13.82 5.44
N LYS A 149 -22.50 -14.86 5.37
CA LYS A 149 -23.60 -14.94 4.40
C LYS A 149 -24.53 -13.73 4.45
N ARG A 150 -24.86 -13.27 5.66
CA ARG A 150 -25.78 -12.13 5.87
C ARG A 150 -25.08 -10.78 5.87
N LEU A 151 -23.78 -10.75 6.17
CA LEU A 151 -22.99 -9.52 6.17
C LEU A 151 -22.97 -8.88 4.78
N LYS A 152 -23.20 -7.56 4.73
CA LYS A 152 -23.33 -6.79 3.49
C LYS A 152 -22.08 -5.98 3.15
N TYR A 153 -21.37 -5.50 4.15
CA TYR A 153 -20.18 -4.67 3.96
C TYR A 153 -19.25 -4.77 5.17
N PHE A 154 -17.99 -4.42 4.94
CA PHE A 154 -17.00 -4.09 5.96
C PHE A 154 -16.66 -2.60 5.81
N VAL A 155 -16.39 -1.92 6.92
CA VAL A 155 -15.92 -0.52 6.91
C VAL A 155 -14.62 -0.45 7.69
N TYR A 156 -13.63 0.20 7.11
CA TYR A 156 -12.35 0.46 7.73
C TYR A 156 -12.14 1.97 7.80
N SER A 157 -12.01 2.50 9.01
CA SER A 157 -11.53 3.87 9.22
C SER A 157 -10.01 3.84 9.19
N VAL A 158 -9.41 4.50 8.20
CA VAL A 158 -7.97 4.42 7.93
C VAL A 158 -7.40 5.81 7.65
N HIS A 159 -6.07 5.90 7.56
CA HIS A 159 -5.38 7.11 7.14
C HIS A 159 -5.37 7.25 5.61
N ASP A 160 -5.22 8.48 5.16
CA ASP A 160 -4.97 8.89 3.77
C ASP A 160 -3.87 8.05 3.08
N SER A 161 -2.78 7.77 3.80
CA SER A 161 -1.68 6.93 3.35
C SER A 161 -2.10 5.48 3.07
N THR A 162 -3.08 4.94 3.81
CA THR A 162 -3.61 3.59 3.56
C THR A 162 -4.45 3.55 2.29
N VAL A 163 -5.25 4.60 2.05
CA VAL A 163 -6.02 4.72 0.80
C VAL A 163 -5.07 4.89 -0.39
N PHE A 164 -4.02 5.71 -0.24
CA PHE A 164 -2.98 5.86 -1.26
C PHE A 164 -2.30 4.54 -1.60
N THR A 165 -1.79 3.80 -0.60
CA THR A 165 -1.09 2.53 -0.85
C THR A 165 -2.04 1.51 -1.47
N PHE A 166 -3.30 1.43 -1.02
CA PHE A 166 -4.31 0.56 -1.62
C PHE A 166 -4.50 0.85 -3.12
N LEU A 167 -4.65 2.12 -3.51
CA LEU A 167 -4.74 2.53 -4.91
C LEU A 167 -3.43 2.30 -5.68
N SER A 168 -2.28 2.44 -5.01
CA SER A 168 -0.94 2.26 -5.60
C SER A 168 -0.59 0.80 -5.90
N LEU A 169 -1.15 -0.15 -5.15
CA LEU A 169 -1.06 -1.58 -5.45
C LEU A 169 -1.80 -1.91 -6.77
N MET A 170 -2.90 -1.21 -7.04
CA MET A 170 -3.64 -1.34 -8.30
C MET A 170 -3.05 -0.50 -9.44
N GLY A 171 -2.09 0.38 -9.14
CA GLY A 171 -1.41 1.24 -10.11
C GLY A 171 -2.28 2.35 -10.71
N ILE A 172 -3.21 2.88 -9.91
CA ILE A 172 -4.17 3.90 -10.35
C ILE A 172 -4.14 5.18 -9.51
N GLU A 173 -3.30 5.24 -8.47
CA GLU A 173 -3.20 6.34 -7.52
C GLU A 173 -3.00 7.69 -8.21
N ARG A 174 -2.10 7.77 -9.20
CA ARG A 174 -1.83 9.01 -9.96
C ARG A 174 -2.95 9.44 -10.90
N LYS A 175 -3.90 8.56 -11.21
CA LYS A 175 -5.06 8.87 -12.06
C LYS A 175 -6.27 9.30 -11.25
N VAL A 176 -6.36 8.81 -10.02
CA VAL A 176 -7.53 8.94 -9.16
C VAL A 176 -7.33 10.05 -8.13
N ILE A 177 -6.10 10.21 -7.60
CA ILE A 177 -5.72 11.27 -6.68
C ILE A 177 -5.13 12.41 -7.51
N VAL A 178 -5.93 13.45 -7.72
CA VAL A 178 -5.57 14.60 -8.57
C VAL A 178 -5.09 15.82 -7.78
N SER A 179 -5.36 15.86 -6.47
CA SER A 179 -4.91 16.91 -5.55
C SER A 179 -3.79 16.35 -4.69
N GLY A 180 -2.59 16.92 -4.80
CA GLY A 180 -1.42 16.52 -4.02
C GLY A 180 -1.01 15.05 -4.18
N VAL A 181 -0.39 14.50 -3.12
CA VAL A 181 0.03 13.08 -3.08
C VAL A 181 -1.00 12.19 -2.40
N PHE A 182 -1.65 12.67 -1.35
CA PHE A 182 -2.61 11.89 -0.59
C PHE A 182 -4.05 12.25 -0.95
N PRO A 183 -5.00 11.31 -0.78
CA PRO A 183 -6.42 11.61 -0.88
C PRO A 183 -6.84 12.73 0.08
N GLU A 184 -7.80 13.55 -0.33
CA GLU A 184 -8.35 14.62 0.49
C GLU A 184 -9.10 14.06 1.72
N TYR A 185 -9.40 14.95 2.67
CA TYR A 185 -10.23 14.60 3.81
C TYR A 185 -11.56 13.98 3.38
N SER A 186 -12.00 12.97 4.13
CA SER A 186 -13.19 12.15 3.87
C SER A 186 -13.14 11.27 2.61
N ALA A 187 -12.01 11.21 1.90
CA ALA A 187 -11.87 10.31 0.78
C ALA A 187 -12.14 8.84 1.16
N ALA A 188 -12.78 8.10 0.26
CA ALA A 188 -13.13 6.70 0.48
C ALA A 188 -12.99 5.87 -0.79
N VAL A 189 -12.58 4.62 -0.60
CA VAL A 189 -12.55 3.60 -1.66
C VAL A 189 -13.58 2.53 -1.33
N LEU A 190 -14.42 2.18 -2.29
CA LEU A 190 -15.39 1.11 -2.14
C LEU A 190 -15.06 0.00 -3.12
N VAL A 191 -14.90 -1.22 -2.61
CA VAL A 191 -14.71 -2.44 -3.40
C VAL A 191 -15.99 -3.25 -3.32
N GLU A 192 -16.74 -3.29 -4.42
CA GLU A 192 -17.97 -4.07 -4.50
C GLU A 192 -17.67 -5.45 -5.10
N LEU A 193 -18.11 -6.52 -4.43
CA LEU A 193 -18.09 -7.89 -4.97
C LEU A 193 -19.40 -8.18 -5.70
N TRP A 194 -19.30 -8.65 -6.94
CA TRP A 194 -20.42 -8.98 -7.82
C TRP A 194 -20.32 -10.43 -8.30
N LEU A 195 -21.45 -11.12 -8.42
CA LEU A 195 -21.55 -12.42 -9.08
C LEU A 195 -22.41 -12.25 -10.33
N ASN A 196 -21.83 -12.52 -11.50
CA ASN A 196 -22.61 -12.52 -12.73
C ASN A 196 -23.34 -13.85 -12.86
N HIS A 197 -24.68 -13.82 -12.88
CA HIS A 197 -25.50 -15.03 -12.95
C HIS A 197 -25.52 -15.69 -14.34
N THR A 198 -24.99 -15.01 -15.37
CA THR A 198 -24.93 -15.56 -16.75
C THR A 198 -23.74 -16.51 -16.93
N ASP A 199 -22.55 -16.11 -16.47
CA ASP A 199 -21.32 -16.91 -16.55
C ASP A 199 -20.94 -17.58 -15.21
N ASN A 200 -21.69 -17.27 -14.15
CA ASN A 200 -21.45 -17.70 -12.77
C ASN A 200 -20.05 -17.31 -12.24
N GLN A 201 -19.47 -16.22 -12.76
CA GLN A 201 -18.14 -15.75 -12.38
C GLN A 201 -18.19 -14.54 -11.43
N PRO A 202 -17.23 -14.45 -10.49
CA PRO A 202 -17.10 -13.31 -9.61
C PRO A 202 -16.35 -12.15 -10.27
N TYR A 203 -16.85 -10.94 -10.04
CA TYR A 203 -16.29 -9.69 -10.50
C TYR A 203 -16.16 -8.73 -9.31
N PHE A 204 -15.30 -7.73 -9.45
CA PHE A 204 -15.28 -6.58 -8.54
C PHE A 204 -15.54 -5.28 -9.31
N LYS A 205 -16.06 -4.30 -8.58
CA LYS A 205 -16.20 -2.92 -9.04
C LYS A 205 -15.60 -1.99 -7.99
N LEU A 206 -14.61 -1.23 -8.42
CA LEU A 206 -13.94 -0.22 -7.63
C LEU A 206 -14.58 1.14 -7.84
N MET A 207 -14.95 1.78 -6.74
CA MET A 207 -15.49 3.14 -6.67
C MET A 207 -14.59 4.01 -5.81
N TYR A 208 -14.56 5.31 -6.11
CA TYR A 208 -13.82 6.30 -5.36
C TYR A 208 -14.67 7.52 -5.04
N HIS A 209 -14.51 8.01 -3.81
CA HIS A 209 -15.04 9.27 -3.31
C HIS A 209 -13.82 10.15 -2.99
N PRO A 210 -13.60 11.27 -3.69
CA PRO A 210 -12.37 12.02 -3.52
C PRO A 210 -12.41 12.97 -2.31
N ASP A 211 -13.55 13.56 -1.98
CA ASP A 211 -13.69 14.61 -0.95
C ASP A 211 -15.15 14.80 -0.54
N ASP A 212 -15.40 15.67 0.44
CA ASP A 212 -16.71 15.94 1.06
C ASP A 212 -17.75 16.60 0.14
N LYS A 213 -17.33 17.11 -1.03
CA LYS A 213 -18.17 17.83 -1.99
C LYS A 213 -18.46 17.01 -3.24
N SER A 214 -17.67 15.97 -3.48
CA SER A 214 -17.69 15.20 -4.72
C SER A 214 -18.50 13.91 -4.60
N ALA A 215 -19.15 13.52 -5.69
CA ALA A 215 -19.89 12.26 -5.74
C ALA A 215 -18.97 11.03 -5.84
N ILE A 216 -19.45 9.90 -5.31
CA ILE A 216 -18.82 8.59 -5.49
C ILE A 216 -18.92 8.17 -6.96
N HIS A 217 -17.82 7.77 -7.59
CA HIS A 217 -17.78 7.41 -9.01
C HIS A 217 -16.91 6.17 -9.29
N PRO A 218 -17.18 5.42 -10.38
CA PRO A 218 -16.43 4.21 -10.70
C PRO A 218 -15.04 4.53 -11.27
N VAL A 219 -14.02 3.87 -10.71
CA VAL A 219 -12.61 3.99 -11.14
C VAL A 219 -12.02 2.65 -11.61
N THR A 220 -12.85 1.61 -11.74
CA THR A 220 -12.42 0.26 -12.17
C THR A 220 -11.70 0.28 -13.52
N LYS A 221 -12.17 1.14 -14.44
CA LYS A 221 -11.60 1.31 -15.78
C LYS A 221 -10.14 1.78 -15.77
N GLU A 222 -9.69 2.39 -14.68
CA GLU A 222 -8.33 2.94 -14.58
C GLU A 222 -7.29 1.85 -14.36
N ILE A 223 -7.72 0.68 -13.87
CA ILE A 223 -6.88 -0.50 -13.68
C ILE A 223 -6.61 -1.11 -15.05
N ALA A 224 -5.34 -1.08 -15.49
CA ALA A 224 -4.94 -1.50 -16.84
C ALA A 224 -5.44 -2.91 -17.21
N ARG A 225 -5.40 -3.86 -16.27
CA ARG A 225 -5.82 -5.25 -16.46
C ARG A 225 -7.34 -5.47 -16.49
N CYS A 226 -8.12 -4.40 -16.40
CA CYS A 226 -9.58 -4.44 -16.47
C CYS A 226 -10.12 -3.98 -17.83
N ASP A 227 -9.25 -3.68 -18.81
CA ASP A 227 -9.61 -3.34 -20.20
C ASP A 227 -10.65 -2.21 -20.32
N GLY A 228 -10.59 -1.20 -19.44
CA GLY A 228 -11.56 -0.09 -19.42
C GLY A 228 -12.99 -0.48 -19.02
N LYS A 229 -13.22 -1.70 -18.52
CA LYS A 229 -14.55 -2.20 -18.15
C LYS A 229 -15.01 -1.64 -16.79
N LYS A 230 -16.33 -1.54 -16.64
CA LYS A 230 -17.00 -1.13 -15.38
C LYS A 230 -16.88 -2.18 -14.27
N PHE A 231 -16.82 -3.45 -14.65
CA PHE A 231 -16.63 -4.59 -13.77
C PHE A 231 -15.39 -5.34 -14.21
N CYS A 232 -14.58 -5.77 -13.26
CA CYS A 232 -13.34 -6.47 -13.54
C CYS A 232 -13.36 -7.86 -12.90
N LYS A 233 -12.78 -8.87 -13.55
CA LYS A 233 -12.76 -10.24 -13.01
C LYS A 233 -12.09 -10.24 -11.65
N LEU A 234 -12.66 -10.95 -10.67
CA LEU A 234 -12.08 -11.01 -9.33
C LEU A 234 -10.64 -11.55 -9.32
N ASP A 235 -10.28 -12.41 -10.28
CA ASP A 235 -8.92 -12.93 -10.41
C ASP A 235 -7.87 -11.85 -10.68
N VAL A 236 -8.25 -10.71 -11.28
CA VAL A 236 -7.36 -9.56 -11.40
C VAL A 236 -7.02 -9.04 -10.00
N PHE A 237 -8.01 -8.87 -9.13
CA PHE A 237 -7.81 -8.43 -7.74
C PHE A 237 -6.96 -9.44 -6.96
N ARG A 238 -7.27 -10.73 -7.04
CA ARG A 238 -6.50 -11.81 -6.40
C ARG A 238 -5.04 -11.82 -6.83
N SER A 239 -4.79 -11.72 -8.14
CA SER A 239 -3.42 -11.70 -8.64
C SER A 239 -2.61 -10.47 -8.23
N ILE A 240 -3.26 -9.34 -7.92
CA ILE A 240 -2.61 -8.18 -7.31
C ILE A 240 -2.22 -8.52 -5.86
N ALA A 241 -3.14 -9.12 -5.09
CA ALA A 241 -2.84 -9.57 -3.73
C ALA A 241 -1.68 -10.59 -3.71
N ASP A 242 -1.67 -11.54 -4.64
CA ASP A 242 -0.60 -12.55 -4.73
C ASP A 242 0.75 -11.92 -5.11
N LYS A 243 0.77 -10.97 -6.04
CA LYS A 243 1.99 -10.27 -6.47
C LYS A 243 2.72 -9.59 -5.30
N PHE A 244 1.95 -9.00 -4.38
CA PHE A 244 2.49 -8.24 -3.24
C PHE A 244 2.52 -9.05 -1.95
N LYS A 245 2.25 -10.36 -2.01
CA LYS A 245 2.29 -11.22 -0.82
C LYS A 245 3.72 -11.33 -0.28
N PRO A 246 3.96 -11.06 1.00
CA PRO A 246 5.25 -11.33 1.60
C PRO A 246 5.52 -12.85 1.63
N PRO A 247 6.78 -13.29 1.49
CA PRO A 247 7.13 -14.71 1.48
C PRO A 247 6.87 -15.39 2.84
N LYS A 248 6.77 -14.59 3.91
CA LYS A 248 6.51 -15.02 5.28
C LYS A 248 5.35 -14.22 5.88
N PRO A 249 4.73 -14.70 6.98
CA PRO A 249 3.81 -13.88 7.76
C PRO A 249 4.40 -12.51 8.09
N MET A 250 3.59 -11.45 7.99
CA MET A 250 4.06 -10.06 8.03
C MET A 250 4.93 -9.74 9.26
N HIS A 251 4.59 -10.25 10.43
CA HIS A 251 5.38 -10.04 11.66
C HIS A 251 6.82 -10.57 11.52
N GLN A 252 7.01 -11.72 10.89
CA GLN A 252 8.34 -12.30 10.64
C GLN A 252 9.05 -11.57 9.50
N TRP A 253 8.28 -11.20 8.46
CA TRP A 253 8.83 -10.49 7.31
C TRP A 253 9.44 -9.15 7.71
N CYS A 254 8.75 -8.39 8.58
CA CYS A 254 9.24 -7.12 9.10
C CYS A 254 10.48 -7.24 10.00
N GLU A 255 10.80 -8.45 10.47
CA GLU A 255 11.99 -8.74 11.29
C GLU A 255 13.13 -9.37 10.46
N THR A 256 12.88 -9.70 9.19
CA THR A 256 13.87 -10.34 8.31
C THR A 256 14.83 -9.30 7.76
N ASN A 257 16.14 -9.60 7.75
CA ASN A 257 17.11 -8.81 6.99
C ASN A 257 17.01 -9.20 5.51
N PRO A 258 16.49 -8.33 4.64
CA PRO A 258 16.17 -8.73 3.27
C PRO A 258 17.43 -8.95 2.41
N GLY A 259 18.62 -8.55 2.88
CA GLY A 259 19.89 -8.81 2.21
C GLY A 259 20.48 -10.21 2.44
N GLU A 260 19.99 -10.96 3.43
CA GLU A 260 20.52 -12.28 3.80
C GLU A 260 19.78 -13.43 3.10
N GLU A 261 18.50 -13.26 2.72
CA GLU A 261 17.75 -14.31 2.01
C GLU A 261 18.12 -14.42 0.52
N ASN A 262 18.63 -13.36 -0.09
CA ASN A 262 19.13 -13.42 -1.47
C ASN A 262 20.42 -14.26 -1.62
N SER A 263 21.09 -14.62 -0.52
CA SER A 263 22.26 -15.52 -0.51
C SER A 263 21.90 -17.01 -0.56
N ASP A 264 20.68 -17.40 -0.20
CA ASP A 264 20.26 -18.81 -0.20
C ASP A 264 19.64 -19.27 -1.54
N GLY A 265 19.63 -18.39 -2.54
CA GLY A 265 19.20 -18.67 -3.92
C GLY A 265 20.24 -19.39 -4.79
N SER A 266 21.25 -20.04 -4.21
CA SER A 266 22.14 -20.95 -4.95
C SER A 266 21.37 -22.21 -5.33
N ASN A 267 20.83 -22.20 -6.56
CA ASN A 267 20.38 -23.35 -7.34
C ASN A 267 20.90 -24.71 -6.85
N THR A 268 20.13 -25.40 -6.01
CA THR A 268 20.10 -26.86 -6.05
C THR A 268 19.04 -27.25 -7.06
N ALA A 269 19.32 -26.94 -8.34
CA ALA A 269 18.69 -27.63 -9.43
C ALA A 269 19.03 -29.12 -9.25
N THR A 270 18.09 -29.89 -8.72
CA THR A 270 18.18 -31.34 -8.72
C THR A 270 18.06 -31.74 -10.18
N TRP A 271 19.21 -31.88 -10.84
CA TRP A 271 19.31 -32.48 -12.17
C TRP A 271 18.76 -33.90 -12.06
N SER A 272 17.47 -34.07 -12.35
CA SER A 272 16.90 -35.37 -12.66
C SER A 272 17.57 -35.83 -13.96
N PHE A 273 18.64 -36.60 -13.83
CA PHE A 273 19.23 -37.35 -14.91
C PHE A 273 18.19 -38.33 -15.45
N CYS A 274 17.51 -37.95 -16.53
CA CYS A 274 16.87 -38.89 -17.43
C CYS A 274 17.98 -39.68 -18.13
N ILE A 275 18.40 -40.81 -17.55
CA ILE A 275 19.14 -41.84 -18.27
C ILE A 275 18.11 -42.77 -18.91
N LEU A 276 17.81 -42.52 -20.19
CA LEU A 276 17.17 -43.50 -21.06
C LEU A 276 18.24 -44.20 -21.89
N VAL A 277 18.40 -45.50 -21.55
CA VAL A 277 18.68 -46.65 -22.42
C VAL A 277 20.08 -46.83 -22.99
N LEU A 278 20.70 -47.97 -22.64
CA LEU A 278 21.14 -49.01 -23.59
C LEU A 278 21.46 -50.31 -22.81
N ALA A 279 20.47 -51.19 -22.70
CA ALA A 279 20.69 -52.57 -22.32
C ALA A 279 21.16 -53.35 -23.56
N ALA A 280 22.47 -53.50 -23.71
CA ALA A 280 23.05 -54.50 -24.62
C ALA A 280 23.10 -55.84 -23.87
N ALA A 281 22.08 -56.66 -24.05
CA ALA A 281 22.11 -58.06 -23.65
C ALA A 281 22.88 -58.87 -24.71
N SER A 282 24.20 -58.97 -24.57
CA SER A 282 24.98 -60.02 -25.22
C SER A 282 24.84 -61.30 -24.41
N TYR A 283 23.84 -62.11 -24.75
CA TYR A 283 23.78 -63.51 -24.37
C TYR A 283 24.86 -64.30 -25.11
N LEU A 284 25.44 -65.23 -24.37
CA LEU A 284 26.41 -66.24 -24.79
C LEU A 284 25.95 -67.05 -26.03
N TRP A 285 26.92 -67.31 -26.91
CA TRP A 285 27.21 -68.50 -27.75
C TRP A 285 26.06 -69.47 -28.13
N PRO A 286 26.08 -70.03 -29.36
CA PRO A 286 26.93 -71.20 -29.60
C PRO A 286 27.52 -71.34 -31.02
N HIS A 287 28.49 -72.27 -31.11
CA HIS A 287 28.94 -73.05 -32.27
C HIS A 287 30.25 -72.67 -33.01
N PHE A 288 31.14 -73.67 -32.96
CA PHE A 288 32.39 -73.96 -33.69
C PHE A 288 33.66 -73.19 -33.30
#